data_AF-A0A9P7MT32-F1
#
_entry.id   AF-A0A9P7MT32-F1
#
_cell.length_a   1.000
_cell.length_b   1.000
_cell.length_c   1.000
_cell.angle_alpha   90.00
_cell.angle_beta   90.00
_cell.angle_gamma   90.00
#
_symmetry.space_group_name_H-M   'P 1'
#
loop_
_entity.id
_entity.type
_entity.pdbx_description
1 polymer ?
#
loop_
_entity_poly.entity_id
_entity_poly.type
_entity_poly.pdbx_seq_one_letter_code
_entity_poly.pdbx_strand_id
1 'polypeptide(L)'
;MPTAVKHPLNIGTCDPERWLKKIRRAFRNTNGGLDVEPSFHIQAIDDALEGEAVAFLRSSPQLMLVVERANAYLSASSGDFLALEDALKERFAVSYKTAQTFASASAEIAQNDGESLDSYLCRVLALLRRAGGRDKPLGDNQEPLTQLKAFNLDGFIQRFVRGLHNKELIQEAIY
;
A
#
# COMPACT_ATOMS: atom_id res chain seq x y z
N MET A 1 19.97 14.20 -25.93
CA MET A 1 19.78 13.04 -25.03
C MET A 1 18.44 13.25 -24.32
N PRO A 2 17.36 12.52 -24.65
CA PRO A 2 16.11 12.67 -23.91
C PRO A 2 16.27 12.01 -22.54
N THR A 3 16.17 12.82 -21.50
CA THR A 3 16.20 12.40 -20.11
C THR A 3 15.00 11.49 -19.86
N ALA A 4 15.25 10.25 -19.43
CA ALA A 4 14.18 9.34 -19.03
C ALA A 4 13.32 10.01 -17.95
N VAL A 5 12.08 10.33 -18.29
CA VAL A 5 11.08 10.80 -17.32
C VAL A 5 10.86 9.64 -16.37
N LYS A 6 11.41 9.74 -15.15
CA LYS A 6 11.09 8.77 -14.09
C LYS A 6 9.60 8.90 -13.82
N HIS A 7 8.82 7.91 -14.24
CA HIS A 7 7.42 7.82 -13.86
C HIS A 7 7.30 7.92 -12.33
N PRO A 8 6.35 8.72 -11.81
CA PRO A 8 6.10 8.77 -10.39
C PRO A 8 5.75 7.36 -9.89
N LEU A 9 6.31 6.98 -8.74
CA LEU A 9 6.01 5.71 -8.05
C LEU A 9 4.50 5.48 -7.98
N ASN A 10 4.01 4.25 -8.10
CA ASN A 10 2.58 3.95 -8.00
C ASN A 10 2.01 4.39 -6.64
N ILE A 11 0.88 5.11 -6.64
CA ILE A 11 0.20 5.64 -5.43
C ILE A 11 -0.11 4.53 -4.40
N GLY A 12 -0.32 3.28 -4.83
CA GLY A 12 -0.57 2.14 -3.93
C GLY A 12 0.64 1.69 -3.12
N THR A 13 1.85 2.16 -3.45
CA THR A 13 3.11 1.73 -2.81
C THR A 13 3.78 2.80 -1.95
N CYS A 14 3.21 4.00 -1.89
CA CYS A 14 3.79 5.11 -1.16
C CYS A 14 2.73 5.97 -0.48
N ASP A 15 3.15 6.83 0.45
CA ASP A 15 2.26 7.76 1.13
C ASP A 15 1.52 8.64 0.09
N PRO A 16 0.17 8.58 0.00
CA PRO A 16 -0.59 9.28 -1.02
C PRO A 16 -0.40 10.80 -0.98
N GLU A 17 -0.19 11.40 0.20
CA GLU A 17 0.10 12.83 0.30
C GLU A 17 1.46 13.17 -0.30
N ARG A 18 2.47 12.35 0.00
CA ARG A 18 3.81 12.51 -0.55
C ARG A 18 3.83 12.27 -2.06
N TRP A 19 3.02 11.35 -2.55
CA TRP A 19 2.85 11.07 -3.98
C TRP A 19 2.24 12.27 -4.71
N LEU A 20 1.09 12.77 -4.24
CA LEU A 20 0.43 13.97 -4.81
C LEU A 20 1.38 15.18 -4.81
N LYS A 21 2.12 15.39 -3.72
CA LYS A 21 3.13 16.46 -3.63
C LYS A 21 4.24 16.32 -4.67
N LYS A 22 4.68 15.10 -4.98
CA LYS A 22 5.69 14.84 -6.02
C LYS A 22 5.15 15.18 -7.40
N ILE A 23 3.91 14.79 -7.71
CA ILE A 23 3.28 15.10 -8.99
C ILE A 23 3.14 16.61 -9.16
N ARG A 24 2.58 17.32 -8.18
CA ARG A 24 2.48 18.78 -8.20
C ARG A 24 3.83 19.47 -8.42
N ARG A 25 4.89 18.97 -7.76
CA ARG A 25 6.25 19.52 -7.92
C ARG A 25 6.81 19.25 -9.32
N ALA A 26 6.66 18.03 -9.83
CA ALA A 26 7.11 17.68 -11.17
C ALA A 26 6.40 18.52 -12.24
N PHE A 27 5.10 18.70 -12.08
CA PHE A 27 4.27 19.48 -13.00
C PHE A 27 4.63 20.97 -12.95
N ARG A 28 4.75 21.55 -11.75
CA ARG A 28 5.21 22.94 -11.56
C ARG A 28 6.60 23.19 -12.17
N ASN A 29 7.53 22.27 -11.98
CA ASN A 29 8.88 22.38 -12.54
C ASN A 29 8.86 22.38 -14.08
N THR A 30 7.97 21.58 -14.67
CA THR A 30 7.83 21.47 -16.14
C THR A 30 7.18 22.73 -16.73
N ASN A 31 6.32 23.40 -15.96
CA ASN A 31 5.63 24.64 -16.35
C ASN A 31 6.38 25.92 -15.91
N GLY A 32 7.70 25.87 -15.79
CA GLY A 32 8.52 27.06 -15.48
C GLY A 32 8.26 27.68 -14.11
N GLY A 33 7.70 26.92 -13.16
CA GLY A 33 7.38 27.40 -11.81
C GLY A 33 5.96 27.95 -11.65
N LEU A 34 5.19 28.06 -12.74
CA LEU A 34 3.84 28.63 -12.72
C LEU A 34 2.82 27.61 -12.23
N ASP A 35 1.80 28.13 -11.52
CA ASP A 35 0.62 27.35 -11.18
C ASP A 35 -0.32 27.30 -12.38
N VAL A 36 -0.99 26.16 -12.53
CA VAL A 36 -1.76 25.81 -13.72
C VAL A 36 -3.19 25.46 -13.33
N GLU A 37 -4.10 25.61 -14.28
CA GLU A 37 -5.53 25.38 -14.07
C GLU A 37 -5.81 23.98 -13.50
N PRO A 38 -6.80 23.82 -12.60
CA PRO A 38 -7.15 22.53 -12.00
C PRO A 38 -7.29 21.36 -12.98
N SER A 39 -7.81 21.60 -14.18
CA SER A 39 -7.94 20.61 -15.25
C SER A 39 -6.59 19.93 -15.59
N PHE A 40 -5.50 20.70 -15.67
CA PHE A 40 -4.19 20.15 -15.97
C PHE A 40 -3.61 19.31 -14.83
N HIS A 41 -3.92 19.68 -13.58
CA HIS A 41 -3.52 18.85 -12.43
C HIS A 41 -4.31 17.54 -12.40
N ILE A 42 -5.60 17.56 -12.73
CA ILE A 42 -6.44 16.36 -12.81
C ILE A 42 -5.92 15.42 -13.91
N GLN A 43 -5.62 15.95 -15.09
CA GLN A 43 -5.02 15.19 -16.20
C GLN A 43 -3.70 14.54 -15.80
N ALA A 44 -2.79 15.32 -15.17
CA ALA A 44 -1.51 14.80 -14.74
C ALA A 44 -1.63 13.72 -13.65
N ILE A 45 -2.67 13.80 -12.80
CA ILE A 45 -2.99 12.74 -11.84
C ILE A 45 -3.47 11.51 -12.60
N ASP A 46 -4.47 11.63 -13.48
CA ASP A 46 -5.05 10.53 -14.27
C ASP A 46 -3.96 9.75 -15.04
N ASP A 47 -3.09 10.47 -15.77
CA ASP A 47 -1.95 9.90 -16.50
C ASP A 47 -0.94 9.17 -15.60
N ALA A 48 -0.85 9.56 -14.33
CA ALA A 48 0.07 8.97 -13.35
C ALA A 48 -0.56 7.81 -12.56
N LEU A 49 -1.87 7.58 -12.68
CA LEU A 49 -2.53 6.47 -12.01
C LEU A 49 -2.22 5.16 -12.73
N GLU A 50 -1.95 4.12 -11.94
CA GLU A 50 -1.70 2.77 -12.46
C GLU A 50 -2.38 1.72 -11.58
N GLY A 51 -2.72 0.57 -12.18
CA GLY A 51 -3.19 -0.61 -11.45
C GLY A 51 -4.47 -0.37 -10.62
N GLU A 52 -4.40 -0.66 -9.32
CA GLU A 52 -5.54 -0.53 -8.38
C GLU A 52 -6.11 0.89 -8.33
N ALA A 53 -5.28 1.90 -8.56
CA ALA A 53 -5.72 3.29 -8.55
C ALA A 53 -6.60 3.66 -9.75
N VAL A 54 -6.28 3.12 -10.93
CA VAL A 54 -7.14 3.23 -12.12
C VAL A 54 -8.44 2.46 -11.93
N ALA A 55 -8.37 1.26 -11.33
CA ALA A 55 -9.56 0.46 -11.04
C ALA A 55 -10.50 1.18 -10.05
N PHE A 56 -9.95 1.80 -9.01
CA PHE A 56 -10.70 2.62 -8.07
C PHE A 56 -11.34 3.83 -8.76
N LEU A 57 -10.58 4.59 -9.55
CA LEU A 57 -11.10 5.74 -10.29
C LEU A 57 -12.30 5.33 -11.15
N ARG A 58 -12.15 4.27 -11.95
CA ARG A 58 -13.20 3.73 -12.83
C ARG A 58 -14.41 3.19 -12.09
N SER A 59 -14.25 2.76 -10.83
CA SER A 59 -15.36 2.28 -10.01
C SER A 59 -16.22 3.41 -9.43
N SER A 60 -15.76 4.66 -9.50
CA SER A 60 -16.50 5.83 -9.01
C SER A 60 -16.99 6.71 -10.18
N PRO A 61 -18.30 6.67 -10.51
CA PRO A 61 -18.86 7.51 -11.56
C PRO A 61 -18.62 9.00 -11.33
N GLN A 62 -18.60 9.44 -10.08
CA GLN A 62 -18.37 10.84 -9.71
C GLN A 62 -16.93 11.29 -10.03
N LEU A 63 -15.94 10.44 -9.74
CA LEU A 63 -14.54 10.76 -10.06
C LEU A 63 -14.28 10.66 -11.57
N MET A 64 -14.91 9.71 -12.26
CA MET A 64 -14.86 9.63 -13.71
C MET A 64 -15.41 10.91 -14.36
N LEU A 65 -16.53 11.46 -13.86
CA LEU A 65 -17.07 12.73 -14.37
C LEU A 65 -16.10 13.91 -14.17
N VAL A 66 -15.37 13.94 -13.05
CA VAL A 66 -14.34 14.96 -12.79
C VAL A 66 -13.20 14.86 -13.81
N VAL A 67 -12.71 13.65 -14.05
CA VAL A 67 -11.63 13.38 -15.02
C VAL A 67 -12.08 13.64 -16.45
N GLU A 68 -13.29 13.22 -16.82
CA GLU A 68 -13.86 13.47 -18.15
C GLU A 68 -14.04 14.97 -18.42
N ARG A 69 -14.50 15.76 -17.44
CA ARG A 69 -14.55 17.22 -17.58
C ARG A 69 -13.17 17.81 -17.83
N ALA A 70 -12.19 17.43 -17.01
CA ALA A 70 -10.82 17.88 -17.18
C ALA A 70 -10.24 17.50 -18.56
N ASN A 71 -10.50 16.28 -19.05
CA ASN A 71 -10.03 15.77 -20.34
C ASN A 71 -10.76 16.40 -21.54
N ALA A 72 -12.02 16.81 -21.38
CA ALA A 72 -12.82 17.46 -22.42
C ALA A 72 -12.53 18.96 -22.59
N TYR A 73 -11.49 19.50 -21.92
CA TYR A 73 -11.21 20.93 -21.81
C TYR A 73 -12.39 21.75 -21.25
N LEU A 74 -13.31 21.09 -20.54
CA LEU A 74 -14.31 21.77 -19.74
C LEU A 74 -13.59 22.16 -18.45
N SER A 75 -13.51 23.46 -18.14
CA SER A 75 -12.80 23.97 -16.96
C SER A 75 -13.27 23.26 -15.69
N ALA A 76 -12.48 22.26 -15.27
CA ALA A 76 -12.70 21.58 -14.01
C ALA A 76 -12.44 22.61 -12.90
N SER A 77 -13.32 22.61 -11.91
CA SER A 77 -13.20 23.56 -10.81
C SER A 77 -12.08 23.14 -9.86
N SER A 78 -11.58 24.08 -9.07
CA SER A 78 -10.67 23.75 -7.95
C SER A 78 -11.33 22.77 -6.96
N GLY A 79 -12.66 22.79 -6.85
CA GLY A 79 -13.42 21.83 -6.04
C GLY A 79 -13.34 20.41 -6.58
N ASP A 80 -13.41 20.25 -7.91
CA ASP A 80 -13.26 18.94 -8.57
C ASP A 80 -11.86 18.36 -8.33
N PHE A 81 -10.83 19.20 -8.44
CA PHE A 81 -9.45 18.80 -8.15
C PHE A 81 -9.25 18.38 -6.69
N LEU A 82 -9.77 19.15 -5.73
CA LEU A 82 -9.70 18.79 -4.31
C LEU A 82 -10.46 17.50 -4.02
N ALA A 83 -11.64 17.32 -4.60
CA ALA A 83 -12.44 16.10 -4.43
C ALA A 83 -11.69 14.85 -4.92
N LEU A 84 -11.00 14.94 -6.07
CA LEU A 84 -10.17 13.85 -6.57
C LEU A 84 -9.00 13.54 -5.64
N GLU A 85 -8.28 14.57 -5.17
CA GLU A 85 -7.17 14.36 -4.25
C GLU A 85 -7.60 13.73 -2.92
N ASP A 86 -8.69 14.21 -2.34
CA ASP A 86 -9.16 13.71 -1.05
C ASP A 86 -9.68 12.28 -1.18
N ALA A 87 -10.39 11.94 -2.26
CA ALA A 87 -10.78 10.55 -2.53
C ALA A 87 -9.59 9.59 -2.66
N LEU A 88 -8.51 10.03 -3.34
CA LEU A 88 -7.28 9.24 -3.45
C LEU A 88 -6.58 9.10 -2.09
N LYS A 89 -6.48 10.18 -1.31
CA LYS A 89 -5.90 10.12 0.05
C LYS A 89 -6.69 9.17 0.93
N GLU A 90 -8.01 9.28 0.97
CA GLU A 90 -8.86 8.42 1.80
C GLU A 90 -8.70 6.94 1.42
N ARG A 91 -8.77 6.62 0.13
CA ARG A 91 -8.69 5.25 -0.35
C ARG A 91 -7.34 4.59 -0.12
N PHE A 92 -6.24 5.34 -0.26
CA PHE A 92 -4.89 4.80 -0.21
C PHE A 92 -4.16 5.05 1.11
N ALA A 93 -4.63 5.95 1.98
CA ALA A 93 -4.04 6.17 3.31
C ALA A 93 -4.19 4.93 4.20
N VAL A 94 -5.34 4.25 4.16
CA VAL A 94 -5.58 3.01 4.92
C VAL A 94 -4.70 1.88 4.39
N SER A 95 -4.60 1.72 3.07
CA SER A 95 -3.72 0.72 2.44
C SER A 95 -2.25 0.98 2.75
N TYR A 96 -1.79 2.24 2.69
CA TYR A 96 -0.42 2.62 3.03
C TYR A 96 -0.11 2.37 4.51
N LYS A 97 -0.99 2.76 5.45
CA LYS A 97 -0.81 2.50 6.88
C LYS A 97 -0.80 1.01 7.20
N THR A 98 -1.68 0.24 6.57
CA THR A 98 -1.70 -1.22 6.68
C THR A 98 -0.41 -1.83 6.14
N ALA A 99 0.04 -1.41 4.95
CA ALA A 99 1.29 -1.88 4.34
C ALA A 99 2.52 -1.49 5.17
N GLN A 100 2.55 -0.29 5.77
CA GLN A 100 3.62 0.17 6.64
C GLN A 100 3.65 -0.62 7.95
N THR A 101 2.48 -0.87 8.55
CA THR A 101 2.34 -1.72 9.74
C THR A 101 2.77 -3.16 9.41
N PHE A 102 2.37 -3.66 8.25
CA PHE A 102 2.77 -4.98 7.74
C PHE A 102 4.27 -5.07 7.52
N ALA A 103 4.90 -4.06 6.91
CA ALA A 103 6.33 -4.00 6.67
C ALA A 103 7.14 -3.89 7.97
N SER A 104 6.69 -3.06 8.91
CA SER A 104 7.29 -2.94 10.24
C SER A 104 7.18 -4.25 11.02
N ALA A 105 6.01 -4.88 11.00
CA ALA A 105 5.82 -6.20 11.61
C ALA A 105 6.62 -7.30 10.89
N SER A 106 6.83 -7.19 9.57
CA SER A 106 7.66 -8.15 8.82
C SER A 106 9.14 -7.99 9.15
N ALA A 107 9.62 -6.76 9.38
CA ALA A 107 10.97 -6.52 9.87
C ALA A 107 11.14 -7.06 11.30
N GLU A 108 10.14 -6.89 12.17
CA GLU A 108 10.14 -7.50 13.51
C GLU A 108 10.12 -9.03 13.47
N ILE A 109 9.52 -9.63 12.43
CA ILE A 109 9.41 -11.08 12.27
C ILE A 109 10.62 -11.67 11.52
N ALA A 110 11.53 -10.90 10.93
CA ALA A 110 12.70 -11.47 10.24
C ALA A 110 13.71 -12.09 11.22
N GLN A 111 14.35 -13.21 10.85
CA GLN A 111 15.41 -13.86 11.61
C GLN A 111 16.66 -12.97 11.59
N ASN A 112 17.21 -12.68 12.77
CA ASN A 112 18.41 -11.85 12.90
C ASN A 112 19.66 -12.63 12.45
N ASP A 113 20.71 -11.88 12.08
CA ASP A 113 22.00 -12.49 11.73
C ASP A 113 22.57 -13.28 12.92
N GLY A 114 22.87 -14.56 12.69
CA GLY A 114 23.39 -15.47 13.71
C GLY A 114 22.35 -15.97 14.74
N GLU A 115 21.07 -15.61 14.59
CA GLU A 115 20.00 -16.12 15.45
C GLU A 115 19.72 -17.59 15.13
N SER A 116 19.71 -18.47 16.15
CA SER A 116 19.31 -19.86 15.94
C SER A 116 17.81 -19.97 15.63
N LEU A 117 17.40 -21.05 14.94
CA LEU A 117 16.00 -21.29 14.60
C LEU A 117 15.09 -21.37 15.83
N ASP A 118 15.55 -21.98 16.91
CA ASP A 118 14.79 -22.05 18.18
C ASP A 118 14.58 -20.67 18.79
N SER A 119 15.64 -19.85 18.83
CA SER A 119 15.57 -18.47 19.36
C SER A 119 14.62 -17.62 18.51
N TYR A 120 14.72 -17.76 17.19
CA TYR A 120 13.85 -17.13 16.21
C TYR A 120 12.38 -17.49 16.44
N LEU A 121 12.08 -18.79 16.51
CA LEU A 121 10.73 -19.29 16.76
C LEU A 121 10.17 -18.77 18.09
N CYS A 122 10.97 -18.81 19.17
CA CYS A 122 10.54 -18.31 20.48
C CYS A 122 10.18 -16.83 20.45
N ARG A 123 10.98 -16.02 19.75
CA ARG A 123 10.74 -14.58 19.61
C ARG A 123 9.49 -14.29 18.80
N VAL A 124 9.29 -14.97 17.68
CA VAL A 124 8.10 -14.80 16.84
C VAL A 124 6.83 -15.26 17.58
N LEU A 125 6.89 -16.35 18.35
CA LEU A 125 5.79 -16.79 19.21
C LEU A 125 5.46 -15.77 20.32
N ALA A 126 6.47 -15.11 20.90
CA ALA A 126 6.25 -14.04 21.87
C ALA A 126 5.52 -12.84 21.23
N LEU A 127 5.85 -12.49 19.98
CA LEU A 127 5.14 -11.45 19.21
C LEU A 127 3.68 -11.84 18.95
N LEU A 128 3.44 -13.10 18.54
CA LEU A 128 2.09 -13.63 18.32
C LEU A 128 1.24 -13.51 19.60
N ARG A 129 1.80 -13.90 20.75
CA ARG A 129 1.13 -13.82 22.05
C ARG A 129 0.86 -12.38 22.49
N ARG A 130 1.79 -11.45 22.24
CA ARG A 130 1.58 -10.02 22.51
C ARG A 130 0.42 -9.44 21.70
N ALA A 131 0.21 -9.94 20.49
CA ALA A 131 -0.91 -9.57 19.62
C ALA A 131 -2.23 -10.30 20.00
N GLY A 132 -2.26 -11.08 21.08
CA GLY A 132 -3.43 -11.85 21.52
C GLY A 132 -3.63 -13.17 20.75
N GLY A 133 -2.69 -13.53 19.86
CA GLY A 133 -2.67 -14.80 19.16
C GLY A 133 -2.16 -15.94 20.05
N ARG A 134 -2.42 -17.19 19.62
CA ARG A 134 -1.94 -18.40 20.30
C ARG A 134 -1.47 -19.41 19.28
N ASP A 135 -0.41 -20.12 19.64
CA ASP A 135 0.15 -21.23 18.88
C ASP A 135 -0.58 -22.55 19.13
N LYS A 136 -1.37 -22.64 20.21
CA LYS A 136 -2.13 -23.83 20.58
C LYS A 136 -3.56 -23.48 21.01
N PRO A 137 -4.56 -24.33 20.69
CA PRO A 137 -5.90 -24.22 21.25
C PRO A 137 -5.87 -24.33 22.79
N LEU A 138 -6.79 -23.66 23.49
CA LEU A 138 -6.91 -23.79 24.95
C LEU A 138 -7.59 -25.09 25.41
N GLY A 139 -8.16 -25.88 24.50
CA GLY A 139 -8.84 -27.14 24.77
C GLY A 139 -9.66 -27.63 23.59
N ASP A 140 -10.23 -28.83 23.70
CA ASP A 140 -10.90 -29.54 22.60
C ASP A 140 -12.24 -28.92 22.17
N ASN A 141 -12.86 -28.07 23.00
CA ASN A 141 -14.17 -27.44 22.76
C ASN A 141 -14.08 -25.98 22.30
N GLN A 142 -12.96 -25.55 21.70
CA GLN A 142 -12.87 -24.17 21.18
C GLN A 142 -13.61 -24.03 19.84
N GLU A 143 -14.29 -22.90 19.67
CA GLU A 143 -14.86 -22.53 18.38
C GLU A 143 -13.75 -22.46 17.31
N PRO A 144 -14.03 -22.95 16.08
CA PRO A 144 -13.10 -22.83 14.98
C PRO A 144 -12.76 -21.35 14.72
N LEU A 145 -11.56 -21.11 14.20
CA LEU A 145 -11.16 -19.76 13.82
C LEU A 145 -12.17 -19.19 12.82
N THR A 146 -12.65 -17.98 13.06
CA THR A 146 -13.40 -17.23 12.05
C THR A 146 -12.53 -17.05 10.81
N GLN A 147 -13.14 -16.88 9.64
CA GLN A 147 -12.39 -16.66 8.38
C GLN A 147 -11.37 -15.52 8.49
N LEU A 148 -11.73 -14.44 9.17
CA LEU A 148 -10.83 -13.30 9.42
C LEU A 148 -9.63 -13.70 10.31
N LYS A 149 -9.86 -14.49 11.36
CA LYS A 149 -8.78 -14.99 12.22
C LYS A 149 -7.87 -15.98 11.49
N ALA A 150 -8.44 -16.86 10.66
CA ALA A 150 -7.69 -17.79 9.84
C ALA A 150 -6.81 -17.04 8.81
N PHE A 151 -7.36 -16.03 8.13
CA PHE A 151 -6.62 -15.18 7.18
C PHE A 151 -5.46 -14.44 7.85
N ASN A 152 -5.69 -13.86 9.04
CA ASN A 152 -4.62 -13.18 9.78
C ASN A 152 -3.53 -14.14 10.25
N LEU A 153 -3.89 -15.36 10.65
CA LEU A 153 -2.94 -16.39 11.05
C LEU A 153 -2.12 -16.88 9.85
N ASP A 154 -2.74 -17.11 8.70
CA ASP A 154 -2.05 -17.48 7.46
C ASP A 154 -1.06 -16.39 7.03
N GLY A 155 -1.49 -15.12 7.07
CA GLY A 155 -0.60 -13.98 6.82
C GLY A 155 0.56 -13.88 7.81
N PHE A 156 0.39 -14.31 9.06
CA PHE A 156 1.45 -14.38 10.06
C PHE A 156 2.43 -15.52 9.78
N ILE A 157 1.93 -16.71 9.43
CA ILE A 157 2.75 -17.88 9.07
C ILE A 157 3.61 -17.58 7.85
N GLN A 158 3.03 -16.98 6.81
CA GLN A 158 3.77 -16.57 5.61
C GLN A 158 4.91 -15.61 5.93
N ARG A 159 4.72 -14.67 6.88
CA ARG A 159 5.79 -13.78 7.33
C ARG A 159 6.87 -14.52 8.11
N PHE A 160 6.49 -15.44 9.00
CA PHE A 160 7.44 -16.27 9.74
C PHE A 160 8.33 -17.07 8.79
N VAL A 161 7.73 -17.73 7.79
CA VAL A 161 8.46 -18.52 6.79
C VAL A 161 9.38 -17.62 5.97
N ARG A 162 8.85 -16.52 5.40
CA ARG A 162 9.66 -15.58 4.60
C ARG A 162 10.73 -14.84 5.40
N GLY A 163 10.60 -14.78 6.72
CA GLY A 163 11.57 -14.17 7.63
C GLY A 163 12.79 -15.06 7.91
N LEU A 164 12.78 -16.34 7.53
CA LEU A 164 13.91 -17.24 7.74
C LEU A 164 15.16 -16.78 6.98
N HIS A 165 16.33 -16.97 7.60
CA HIS A 165 17.61 -16.64 6.98
C HIS A 165 18.02 -17.65 5.90
N ASN A 166 17.68 -18.93 6.10
CA ASN A 166 18.00 -20.01 5.16
C ASN A 166 16.95 -20.09 4.03
N LYS A 167 17.39 -19.84 2.79
CA LYS A 167 16.53 -19.86 1.59
C LYS A 167 16.03 -21.25 1.20
N GLU A 168 16.76 -22.31 1.54
CA GLU A 168 16.34 -23.69 1.27
C GLU A 168 15.15 -24.06 2.16
N LEU A 169 15.25 -23.73 3.46
CA LEU A 169 14.15 -23.91 4.42
C LEU A 169 12.90 -23.09 4.03
N ILE A 170 13.08 -21.90 3.45
CA ILE A 170 11.95 -21.11 2.91
C ILE A 170 11.25 -21.89 1.79
N GLN A 171 12.02 -22.46 0.85
CA GLN A 171 11.45 -23.19 -0.26
C GLN A 171 10.72 -24.45 0.23
N GLU A 172 11.30 -25.24 1.12
CA GLU A 172 10.66 -26.43 1.69
C GLU A 172 9.36 -26.12 2.43
N ALA A 173 9.24 -24.95 3.08
CA ALA A 173 8.07 -24.58 3.86
C ALA A 173 6.93 -23.95 3.03
N ILE A 174 7.19 -23.55 1.78
CA ILE A 174 6.21 -22.94 0.87
C ILE A 174 5.61 -23.97 -0.10
N TYR A 175 6.29 -25.11 -0.32
CA TYR A 175 5.85 -26.22 -1.16
C TYR A 175 5.13 -27.31 -0.36
#